data_AF-A0A936RAK6-F1
#
_entry.id   AF-A0A936RAK6-F1
#
_cell.length_a   1.000
_cell.length_b   1.000
_cell.length_c   1.000
_cell.angle_alpha   90.00
_cell.angle_beta   90.00
_cell.angle_gamma   90.00
#
_symmetry.space_group_name_H-M   'P 1'
#
loop_
_entity.id
_entity.type
_entity.pdbx_description
1 polymer ?
#
loop_
_entity_poly.entity_id
_entity_poly.type
_entity_poly.pdbx_seq_one_letter_code
_entity_poly.pdbx_strand_id
1 'polypeptide(L)' 'MLPREQAATEIATHIAKFWEPRMRHELMAHVRLGDMAMHPLLVAAAEHFVDHEINRGDLREASG' A
#
# COMPACT_ATOMS: atom_id res chain seq x y z
N MET A 1 7.82 16.29 -13.81
CA MET A 1 6.79 15.33 -13.37
C MET A 1 7.48 14.02 -13.10
N LEU A 2 7.31 13.44 -11.91
CA LEU A 2 7.69 12.04 -11.70
C LEU A 2 6.72 11.15 -12.49
N PRO A 3 7.18 10.05 -13.13
CA PRO A 3 6.30 9.04 -13.68
C PRO A 3 5.29 8.57 -12.62
N ARG A 4 4.04 8.32 -13.04
CA ARG A 4 2.94 7.96 -12.13
C ARG A 4 3.30 6.83 -11.17
N GLU A 5 4.03 5.83 -11.66
CA GLU A 5 4.51 4.69 -10.86
C GLU A 5 5.52 5.11 -9.79
N GLN A 6 6.48 6.00 -10.10
CA GLN A 6 7.43 6.49 -9.09
C GLN A 6 6.71 7.27 -7.98
N ALA A 7 5.73 8.10 -8.34
CA ALA A 7 4.93 8.81 -7.36
C ALA A 7 4.10 7.85 -6.48
N ALA A 8 3.54 6.79 -7.06
CA ALA A 8 2.80 5.77 -6.32
C ALA A 8 3.70 5.00 -5.32
N THR A 9 4.90 4.60 -5.75
CA THR A 9 5.90 3.93 -4.89
C THR A 9 6.32 4.80 -3.70
N GLU A 10 6.58 6.09 -3.93
CA GLU A 10 6.94 7.03 -2.86
C GLU A 10 5.81 7.20 -1.85
N ILE A 11 4.56 7.32 -2.33
CA ILE A 11 3.38 7.41 -1.45
C ILE A 11 3.21 6.12 -0.65
N ALA A 12 3.32 4.96 -1.29
CA ALA A 12 3.23 3.66 -0.62
C ALA A 12 4.31 3.51 0.47
N THR A 13 5.53 3.95 0.20
CA THR A 13 6.63 3.93 1.17
C THR A 13 6.35 4.82 2.37
N HIS A 14 5.82 6.03 2.16
CA HIS A 14 5.44 6.93 3.25
C HIS A 14 4.30 6.35 4.08
N ILE A 15 3.25 5.83 3.44
CA ILE A 15 2.15 5.17 4.15
C ILE A 15 2.68 3.97 4.95
N ALA A 16 3.55 3.12 4.38
CA ALA A 16 4.13 1.98 5.10
C ALA A 16 4.91 2.40 6.37
N LYS A 17 5.62 3.52 6.29
CA LYS A 17 6.48 4.03 7.36
C LYS A 17 5.70 4.69 8.49
N PHE A 18 4.63 5.40 8.16
CA PHE A 18 3.91 6.24 9.12
C PHE A 18 2.55 5.66 9.55
N TRP A 19 1.97 4.74 8.78
CA TRP A 19 0.66 4.18 9.10
C TRP A 19 0.77 2.81 9.76
N GLU A 20 -0.05 2.62 10.79
CA GLU A 20 -0.27 1.33 11.42
C GLU A 20 -0.94 0.34 10.46
N PRO A 21 -0.76 -0.99 10.68
CA PRO A 21 -1.37 -2.03 9.86
C PRO A 21 -2.88 -1.85 9.61
N ARG A 22 -3.66 -1.50 10.64
CA ARG A 22 -5.12 -1.29 10.53
C ARG A 22 -5.50 -0.21 9.51
N MET A 23 -4.77 0.91 9.47
CA MET A 23 -5.08 2.02 8.56
C MET A 23 -4.80 1.65 7.11
N ARG A 24 -3.79 0.79 6.88
CA ARG A 24 -3.48 0.26 5.55
C ARG A 24 -4.56 -0.73 5.08
N HIS A 25 -5.10 -1.55 5.99
CA HIS A 25 -6.25 -2.42 5.69
C HIS A 25 -7.51 -1.62 5.35
N GLU A 26 -7.81 -0.57 6.10
CA GLU A 26 -8.94 0.33 5.80
C GLU A 26 -8.79 0.99 4.42
N LEU A 27 -7.57 1.46 4.09
CA LEU A 27 -7.27 2.00 2.76
C LEU A 27 -7.55 0.98 1.65
N MET A 28 -7.08 -0.26 1.80
CA MET A 28 -7.34 -1.31 0.82
C MET A 28 -8.82 -1.63 0.69
N ALA A 29 -9.57 -1.63 1.79
CA ALA A 29 -11.01 -1.88 1.78
C ALA A 29 -11.73 -0.80 0.95
N HIS A 30 -11.38 0.48 1.14
CA HIS A 30 -11.93 1.58 0.34
C HIS A 30 -11.60 1.47 -1.15
N VAL A 31 -10.35 1.10 -1.49
CA VAL A 31 -9.96 0.85 -2.88
C VAL A 31 -10.78 -0.27 -3.51
N ARG A 32 -10.97 -1.39 -2.79
CA ARG A 32 -11.76 -2.55 -3.26
C ARG A 32 -13.24 -2.22 -3.46
N LEU A 33 -13.78 -1.34 -2.62
CA LEU A 33 -15.16 -0.86 -2.76
C LEU A 33 -15.34 0.07 -3.97
N GLY A 34 -14.25 0.50 -4.61
CA GLY A 34 -14.29 1.33 -5.80
C GLY A 34 -14.75 2.76 -5.49
N ASP A 35 -14.31 3.31 -4.36
CA ASP A 35 -14.65 4.69 -4.00
C ASP A 35 -14.08 5.68 -5.04
N MET A 36 -14.98 6.26 -5.84
CA MET A 36 -14.63 7.18 -6.92
C MET A 36 -14.08 8.52 -6.42
N ALA A 37 -14.20 8.83 -5.13
CA ALA A 37 -13.61 10.03 -4.53
C ALA A 37 -12.10 9.88 -4.28
N MET A 38 -11.55 8.66 -4.38
CA MET A 38 -10.13 8.43 -4.13
C MET A 38 -9.25 8.95 -5.27
N HIS A 39 -8.15 9.60 -4.88
CA HIS A 39 -7.17 10.09 -5.84
C HIS A 39 -6.50 8.93 -6.60
N PRO A 40 -6.35 8.98 -7.93
CA PRO A 40 -5.78 7.87 -8.72
C PRO A 40 -4.35 7.45 -8.36
N LEU A 41 -3.56 8.37 -7.77
CA LEU A 41 -2.24 8.05 -7.21
C LEU A 41 -2.32 7.27 -5.90
N LEU A 42 -3.33 7.50 -5.09
CA LEU A 42 -3.53 6.77 -3.84
C LEU A 42 -4.01 5.34 -4.11
N VAL A 43 -4.86 5.17 -5.13
CA VAL A 43 -5.25 3.85 -5.64
C VAL A 43 -4.02 3.07 -6.14
N ALA A 44 -3.20 3.69 -6.98
CA ALA A 44 -1.96 3.07 -7.46
C ALA A 44 -0.97 2.76 -6.31
N ALA A 45 -0.85 3.65 -5.32
CA ALA A 45 -0.03 3.40 -4.14
C ALA A 45 -0.55 2.19 -3.33
N ALA A 46 -1.87 2.02 -3.22
CA ALA A 46 -2.47 0.92 -2.49
C ALA A 46 -2.22 -0.45 -3.13
N GLU A 47 -2.08 -0.52 -4.46
CA GLU A 47 -1.73 -1.75 -5.19
C GLU A 47 -0.37 -2.32 -4.73
N HIS A 48 0.59 -1.48 -4.34
CA HIS A 48 1.89 -1.92 -3.82
C HIS A 48 1.77 -2.66 -2.47
N PHE A 49 0.72 -2.41 -1.68
CA PHE A 49 0.51 -3.14 -0.44
C PHE A 49 -0.12 -4.51 -0.65
N VAL A 50 -0.90 -4.69 -1.71
CA VAL A 50 -1.48 -6.00 -2.07
C VAL A 50 -0.36 -6.98 -2.42
N ASP A 51 0.71 -6.50 -3.05
CA ASP A 51 1.91 -7.27 -3.39
C ASP A 51 2.78 -7.62 -2.17
N HIS A 52 3.00 -6.65 -1.27
CA HIS A 52 3.91 -6.82 -0.11
C HIS A 52 3.27 -7.42 1.16
N GLU A 53 1.95 -7.31 1.36
CA GLU A 53 1.29 -7.87 2.55
C GLU A 53 1.14 -9.40 2.47
N ILE A 54 0.89 -9.95 1.27
CA ILE A 54 0.92 -11.40 1.03
C ILE A 54 2.31 -11.96 1.38
N ASN A 55 3.37 -11.15 1.26
CA ASN A 55 4.76 -11.53 1.57
C ASN A 55 5.16 -11.39 3.06
N ARG A 56 4.34 -10.74 3.91
CA ARG A 56 4.55 -10.76 5.38
C ARG A 56 4.05 -12.06 6.03
N GLY A 57 3.73 -13.09 5.24
CA GLY A 57 3.69 -14.47 5.72
C GLY A 57 5.09 -15.10 5.82
N ASP A 58 6.10 -14.54 5.14
CA ASP A 58 7.40 -15.19 4.91
C ASP A 58 8.55 -14.64 5.80
N LEU A 59 8.29 -13.57 6.57
CA LEU A 59 9.32 -12.88 7.36
C LEU A 59 9.36 -13.29 8.84
N ARG A 60 9.03 -14.56 9.12
CA ARG A 60 9.17 -15.15 10.46
C ARG A 60 9.81 -16.53 10.42
N GLU A 61 10.90 -16.76 9.67
CA GLU A 61 11.86 -17.86 9.95
C GLU A 61 13.26 -17.51 9.44
N ALA A 62 13.95 -16.56 10.09
CA ALA A 62 15.40 -16.39 9.92
C ALA A 62 16.00 -15.76 11.17
N SER A 63 15.97 -16.47 12.29
CA SER A 63 16.85 -16.26 13.43
C SER A 63 16.91 -17.56 14.22
N GLY A 64 17.64 -18.53 13.66
CA GLY A 64 18.24 -19.66 14.37
C GLY A 64 19.73 -19.46 14.46
#